data_AF-A0A7X5AMA4-F1
#
_entry.id   AF-A0A7X5AMA4-F1
#
_cell.length_a   1.000
_cell.length_b   1.000
_cell.length_c   1.000
_cell.angle_alpha   90.00
_cell.angle_beta   90.00
_cell.angle_gamma   90.00
#
_symmetry.space_group_name_H-M   'P 1'
#
loop_
_entity.id
_entity.type
_entity.pdbx_description
1 polymer ?
#
loop_
_entity_poly.entity_id
_entity_poly.type
_entity_poly.pdbx_seq_one_letter_code
_entity_poly.pdbx_strand_id
1 'polypeptide(L)'
;MLHTPGHASNHLCYLLEEQRLLFSGDQVMQGSTVVINPPDGDMAAYVAALHALGEEAFDTIAPGHGFLIGQAHGAIDFLITHRLAREHKVRLALWRHGPVSLEALTRHAYDDVPEAKQGLATRSALAHLLKLEAEGRAVQREGVWDSPGRSSRR
;
A
#
# COMPACT_ATOMS: atom_id res chain seq x y z
N MET A 1 -8.01 -16.48 -14.01
CA MET A 1 -7.50 -15.08 -14.08
C MET A 1 -8.13 -14.32 -12.94
N LEU A 2 -7.33 -13.55 -12.21
CA LEU A 2 -7.75 -12.82 -11.02
C LEU A 2 -7.50 -11.34 -11.26
N HIS A 3 -8.53 -10.49 -11.17
CA HIS A 3 -8.35 -9.04 -11.24
C HIS A 3 -7.87 -8.55 -9.87
N THR A 4 -6.68 -7.95 -9.84
CA THR A 4 -5.99 -7.57 -8.60
C THR A 4 -5.57 -6.10 -8.67
N PRO A 5 -6.53 -5.16 -8.68
CA PRO A 5 -6.21 -3.74 -8.78
C PRO A 5 -5.42 -3.24 -7.56
N GLY A 6 -4.79 -2.09 -7.72
CA GLY A 6 -4.21 -1.34 -6.61
C GLY A 6 -2.79 -0.87 -6.88
N HIS A 7 -1.91 -1.71 -7.44
CA HIS A 7 -0.66 -1.19 -8.02
C HIS A 7 -0.95 -0.40 -9.31
N ALA A 8 -1.77 -1.00 -10.18
CA ALA A 8 -2.39 -0.37 -11.34
C ALA A 8 -3.88 -0.79 -11.37
N SER A 9 -4.74 0.07 -11.91
CA SER A 9 -6.21 -0.15 -11.90
C SER A 9 -6.64 -1.40 -12.67
N ASN A 10 -5.88 -1.79 -13.70
CA ASN A 10 -6.14 -2.93 -14.57
C ASN A 10 -5.21 -4.13 -14.29
N HIS A 11 -4.53 -4.17 -13.15
CA HIS A 11 -3.57 -5.25 -12.86
C HIS A 11 -4.26 -6.62 -12.73
N LEU A 12 -3.66 -7.66 -13.33
CA LEU A 12 -4.16 -9.03 -13.34
C LEU A 12 -3.11 -9.99 -12.79
N CYS A 13 -3.55 -11.00 -12.05
CA CYS A 13 -2.77 -12.19 -11.73
C CYS A 13 -3.33 -13.42 -12.46
N TYR A 14 -2.47 -14.41 -12.70
CA TYR A 14 -2.85 -15.68 -13.32
C TYR A 14 -2.47 -16.83 -12.41
N LEU A 15 -3.46 -17.65 -12.03
CA LEU A 15 -3.24 -18.85 -11.25
C LEU A 15 -3.17 -20.05 -12.19
N LEU A 16 -2.06 -20.79 -12.14
CA LEU A 16 -1.92 -22.10 -12.74
C LEU A 16 -2.30 -23.15 -11.68
N GLU A 17 -3.55 -23.59 -11.74
CA GLU A 17 -4.20 -24.37 -10.68
C GLU A 17 -3.50 -25.71 -10.44
N GLU A 18 -3.13 -26.42 -11.51
CA GLU A 18 -2.50 -27.75 -11.42
C GLU A 18 -1.13 -27.71 -10.73
N GLN A 19 -0.45 -26.56 -10.79
CA GLN A 19 0.85 -26.35 -10.15
C GLN A 19 0.76 -25.52 -8.89
N ARG A 20 -0.43 -25.03 -8.52
CA ARG A 20 -0.63 -24.14 -7.37
C ARG A 20 0.35 -22.95 -7.41
N LEU A 21 0.53 -22.39 -8.61
CA LEU A 21 1.50 -21.35 -8.93
C LEU A 21 0.79 -20.07 -9.38
N LEU A 22 0.97 -18.99 -8.63
CA LEU A 22 0.44 -17.67 -8.98
C LEU A 22 1.50 -16.85 -9.75
N PHE A 23 1.21 -16.47 -10.99
CA PHE A 23 1.92 -15.41 -11.69
C PHE A 23 1.36 -14.06 -11.21
N SER A 24 2.10 -13.37 -10.33
CA SER A 24 1.60 -12.19 -9.62
C SER A 24 1.93 -10.87 -10.27
N GLY A 25 2.78 -10.84 -11.30
CA GLY A 25 3.30 -9.58 -11.86
C GLY A 25 3.87 -8.70 -10.75
N ASP A 26 3.42 -7.45 -10.70
CA ASP A 26 3.81 -6.47 -9.69
C ASP A 26 2.79 -6.34 -8.54
N GLN A 27 1.90 -7.32 -8.38
CA GLN A 27 1.05 -7.37 -7.19
C GLN A 27 1.84 -7.79 -5.95
N VAL A 28 2.75 -8.77 -6.14
CA VAL A 28 3.67 -9.31 -5.13
C VAL A 28 5.05 -9.43 -5.77
N MET A 29 6.07 -8.88 -5.13
CA MET A 29 7.47 -8.93 -5.57
C MET A 29 8.36 -9.53 -4.47
N GLN A 30 9.47 -10.16 -4.85
CA GLN A 30 10.44 -10.64 -3.89
C GLN A 30 11.33 -9.50 -3.37
N GLY A 31 11.52 -9.39 -2.05
CA GLY A 31 12.54 -8.52 -1.45
C GLY A 31 12.19 -7.02 -1.40
N SER A 32 11.02 -6.62 -1.89
CA SER A 32 10.54 -5.23 -1.81
C SER A 32 9.02 -5.17 -1.86
N THR A 33 8.46 -4.06 -1.41
CA THR A 33 7.06 -3.71 -1.68
C THR A 33 6.95 -2.91 -2.97
N VAL A 34 5.80 -3.01 -3.62
CA VAL A 34 5.48 -2.24 -4.83
C VAL A 34 5.12 -0.80 -4.48
N VAL A 35 5.30 0.14 -5.40
CA VAL A 35 4.80 1.52 -5.19
C VAL A 35 3.32 1.55 -5.55
N ILE A 36 2.50 2.11 -4.67
CA ILE A 36 1.09 2.40 -4.97
C ILE A 36 1.03 3.87 -5.40
N ASN A 37 0.64 4.11 -6.64
CA ASN A 37 0.82 5.40 -7.31
C ASN A 37 -0.50 6.00 -7.83
N PRO A 38 -1.22 6.81 -7.03
CA PRO A 38 -2.46 7.45 -7.46
C PRO A 38 -2.28 8.38 -8.68
N PRO A 39 -3.30 8.57 -9.54
CA PRO A 39 -4.65 8.02 -9.39
C PRO A 39 -4.83 6.59 -9.92
N ASP A 40 -3.84 6.05 -10.65
CA ASP A 40 -3.97 4.69 -11.21
C ASP A 40 -3.79 3.60 -10.14
N GLY A 41 -2.94 3.85 -9.15
CA GLY A 41 -2.79 3.02 -7.97
C GLY A 41 -3.69 3.44 -6.81
N ASP A 42 -4.22 2.47 -6.09
CA ASP A 42 -5.14 2.64 -4.96
C ASP A 42 -4.78 1.68 -3.81
N MET A 43 -4.59 2.23 -2.62
CA MET A 43 -4.15 1.45 -1.46
C MET A 43 -5.26 0.54 -0.89
N ALA A 44 -6.52 0.99 -0.94
CA ALA A 44 -7.65 0.20 -0.47
C ALA A 44 -7.86 -1.00 -1.40
N ALA A 45 -7.83 -0.77 -2.71
CA ALA A 45 -7.90 -1.82 -3.73
C ALA A 45 -6.73 -2.80 -3.61
N TYR A 46 -5.50 -2.29 -3.40
CA TYR A 46 -4.32 -3.14 -3.25
C TYR A 46 -4.44 -4.09 -2.05
N VAL A 47 -4.81 -3.58 -0.88
CA VAL A 47 -4.98 -4.41 0.33
C VAL A 47 -6.15 -5.39 0.17
N ALA A 48 -7.26 -4.97 -0.42
CA ALA A 48 -8.39 -5.85 -0.69
C ALA A 48 -8.02 -6.98 -1.66
N ALA A 49 -7.25 -6.67 -2.71
CA ALA A 49 -6.75 -7.66 -3.65
C ALA A 49 -5.76 -8.65 -3.01
N LEU A 50 -4.91 -8.20 -2.09
CA LEU A 50 -4.05 -9.09 -1.31
C LEU A 50 -4.86 -10.03 -0.40
N HIS A 51 -5.91 -9.53 0.27
CA HIS A 51 -6.81 -10.39 1.03
C HIS A 51 -7.50 -11.42 0.14
N ALA A 52 -8.02 -11.01 -1.02
CA ALA A 52 -8.64 -11.94 -1.97
C ALA A 52 -7.66 -13.02 -2.45
N LEU A 53 -6.42 -12.64 -2.78
CA LEU A 53 -5.37 -13.60 -3.13
C LEU A 53 -5.02 -14.56 -1.98
N GLY A 54 -5.13 -14.11 -0.73
CA GLY A 54 -4.88 -14.95 0.45
C GLY A 54 -5.87 -16.10 0.61
N GLU A 55 -7.06 -16.01 0.01
CA GLU A 55 -8.10 -17.04 0.04
C GLU A 55 -7.96 -18.07 -1.10
N GLU A 56 -7.10 -17.81 -2.09
CA GLU A 56 -6.89 -18.68 -3.24
C GLU A 56 -5.91 -19.81 -2.93
N ALA A 57 -6.05 -20.93 -3.65
CA ALA A 57 -5.33 -22.16 -3.34
C ALA A 57 -3.99 -22.27 -4.09
N PHE A 58 -2.96 -21.51 -3.68
CA PHE A 58 -1.61 -21.59 -4.25
C PHE A 58 -0.48 -21.59 -3.21
N ASP A 59 0.63 -22.28 -3.51
CA ASP A 59 1.74 -22.42 -2.58
C ASP A 59 2.97 -21.60 -3.01
N THR A 60 3.08 -21.32 -4.32
CA THR A 60 4.21 -20.59 -4.90
C THR A 60 3.75 -19.36 -5.68
N ILE A 61 4.54 -18.29 -5.61
CA ILE A 61 4.34 -17.08 -6.40
C ILE A 61 5.52 -16.89 -7.35
N ALA A 62 5.21 -16.68 -8.63
CA ALA A 62 6.12 -16.21 -9.67
C ALA A 62 5.91 -14.70 -9.89
N PRO A 63 6.74 -13.84 -9.28
CA PRO A 63 6.62 -12.40 -9.42
C PRO A 63 7.13 -11.90 -10.78
N GLY A 64 6.72 -10.69 -11.17
CA GLY A 64 7.31 -9.99 -12.32
C GLY A 64 8.78 -9.63 -12.12
N HIS A 65 9.21 -9.54 -10.84
CA HIS A 65 10.58 -9.23 -10.45
C HIS A 65 11.04 -10.07 -9.25
N GLY A 66 12.27 -10.57 -9.35
CA GLY A 66 12.91 -11.41 -8.34
C GLY A 66 12.76 -12.90 -8.63
N PHE A 67 12.96 -13.72 -7.60
CA PHE A 67 12.85 -15.18 -7.67
C PHE A 67 11.47 -15.69 -7.24
N LEU A 68 11.21 -16.98 -7.47
CA LEU A 68 10.03 -17.67 -6.97
C LEU A 68 9.93 -17.55 -5.43
N ILE A 69 8.71 -17.39 -4.94
CA ILE A 69 8.39 -17.28 -3.51
C ILE A 69 7.57 -18.51 -3.11
N GLY A 70 8.16 -19.45 -2.36
CA GLY A 70 7.51 -20.72 -1.98
C GLY A 70 6.68 -20.68 -0.69
N GLN A 71 6.68 -19.58 0.06
CA GLN A 71 5.79 -19.35 1.21
C GLN A 71 4.74 -18.31 0.83
N ALA A 72 3.93 -18.63 -0.18
CA ALA A 72 2.99 -17.71 -0.81
C ALA A 72 2.12 -16.94 0.19
N HIS A 73 1.35 -17.64 1.03
CA HIS A 73 0.47 -17.02 2.01
C HIS A 73 1.24 -16.19 3.05
N GLY A 74 2.41 -16.66 3.49
CA GLY A 74 3.28 -15.89 4.39
C GLY A 74 3.77 -14.57 3.76
N ALA A 75 4.04 -14.56 2.45
CA ALA A 75 4.41 -13.34 1.74
C ALA A 75 3.23 -12.35 1.61
N ILE A 76 2.02 -12.86 1.39
CA ILE A 76 0.79 -12.06 1.36
C ILE A 76 0.51 -11.43 2.73
N ASP A 77 0.54 -12.25 3.79
CA ASP A 77 0.33 -11.79 5.17
C ASP A 77 1.35 -10.73 5.59
N PHE A 78 2.62 -10.94 5.21
CA PHE A 78 3.67 -9.95 5.42
C PHE A 78 3.35 -8.63 4.72
N LEU A 79 2.92 -8.66 3.45
CA LEU A 79 2.59 -7.46 2.70
C LEU A 79 1.39 -6.72 3.30
N ILE A 80 0.32 -7.43 3.65
CA ILE A 80 -0.85 -6.84 4.31
C ILE A 80 -0.42 -6.17 5.63
N THR A 81 0.29 -6.90 6.47
CA THR A 81 0.79 -6.40 7.77
C THR A 81 1.67 -5.17 7.57
N HIS A 82 2.57 -5.19 6.59
CA HIS A 82 3.44 -4.07 6.27
C HIS A 82 2.64 -2.83 5.86
N ARG A 83 1.62 -2.97 5.00
CA ARG A 83 0.78 -1.84 4.56
C ARG A 83 -0.04 -1.27 5.71
N LEU A 84 -0.63 -2.11 6.55
CA LEU A 84 -1.43 -1.65 7.69
C LEU A 84 -0.55 -0.97 8.76
N ALA A 85 0.67 -1.49 9.00
CA ALA A 85 1.64 -0.85 9.87
C ALA A 85 2.07 0.53 9.34
N ARG A 86 2.28 0.65 8.01
CA ARG A 86 2.59 1.93 7.38
C ARG A 86 1.43 2.91 7.46
N GLU A 87 0.20 2.47 7.21
CA GLU A 87 -1.00 3.28 7.38
C GLU A 87 -1.10 3.84 8.82
N HIS A 88 -0.81 3.00 9.82
CA HIS A 88 -0.78 3.44 11.20
C HIS A 88 0.27 4.54 11.43
N LYS A 89 1.49 4.40 10.88
CA LYS A 89 2.52 5.45 10.94
C LYS A 89 2.04 6.75 10.27
N VAL A 90 1.44 6.68 9.08
CA VAL A 90 0.88 7.85 8.37
C VAL A 90 -0.17 8.55 9.21
N ARG A 91 -1.13 7.81 9.76
CA ARG A 91 -2.17 8.36 10.62
C ARG A 91 -1.62 8.99 11.90
N LEU A 92 -0.62 8.36 12.52
CA LEU A 92 0.02 8.89 13.73
C LEU A 92 0.80 10.16 13.44
N ALA A 93 1.55 10.21 12.34
CA ALA A 93 2.24 11.41 11.88
C ALA A 93 1.24 12.54 11.62
N LEU A 94 0.12 12.23 10.97
CA LEU A 94 -0.95 13.18 10.67
C LEU A 94 -1.56 13.75 11.96
N TRP A 95 -1.87 12.86 12.91
CA TRP A 95 -2.40 13.26 14.21
C TRP A 95 -1.42 14.12 15.02
N ARG A 96 -0.11 13.96 14.87
CA ARG A 96 0.92 14.73 15.60
C ARG A 96 1.24 16.06 14.95
N HIS A 97 1.36 16.07 13.63
CA HIS A 97 1.95 17.18 12.87
C HIS A 97 0.95 17.95 12.01
N GLY A 98 -0.29 17.48 11.86
CA GLY A 98 -1.34 18.16 11.12
C GLY A 98 -1.72 19.54 11.72
N PRO A 99 -2.04 20.54 10.88
CA PRO A 99 -1.99 20.53 9.40
C PRO A 99 -0.55 20.51 8.84
N VAL A 100 -0.28 19.66 7.84
CA VAL A 100 1.08 19.45 7.29
C VAL A 100 1.06 19.14 5.79
N SER A 101 2.12 19.50 5.05
CA SER A 101 2.24 19.11 3.63
C SER A 101 2.46 17.60 3.47
N LEU A 102 2.16 17.08 2.28
CA LEU A 102 2.37 15.67 1.96
C LEU A 102 3.85 15.25 2.11
N GLU A 103 4.79 16.08 1.66
CA GLU A 103 6.22 15.80 1.73
C GLU A 103 6.72 15.78 3.18
N ALA A 104 6.30 16.77 3.97
CA ALA A 104 6.67 16.84 5.38
C ALA A 104 6.07 15.67 6.18
N LEU A 105 4.81 15.31 5.91
CA LEU A 105 4.19 14.13 6.51
C LEU A 105 4.93 12.84 6.13
N THR A 106 5.32 12.71 4.86
CA THR A 106 6.04 11.53 4.36
C THR A 106 7.35 11.34 5.11
N ARG A 107 8.13 12.42 5.33
CA ARG A 107 9.37 12.34 6.13
C ARG A 107 9.14 11.83 7.55
N HIS A 108 8.00 12.12 8.17
CA HIS A 108 7.64 11.61 9.49
C HIS A 108 7.15 10.16 9.46
N ALA A 109 6.38 9.77 8.44
CA ALA A 109 5.77 8.45 8.36
C ALA A 109 6.65 7.39 7.68
N TYR A 110 7.67 7.80 6.93
CA TYR A 110 8.64 7.00 6.18
C TYR A 110 10.07 7.33 6.63
N ASP A 111 10.26 7.52 7.94
CA ASP A 111 11.52 7.82 8.61
C ASP A 111 12.60 6.74 8.43
N ASP A 112 12.17 5.52 8.14
CA ASP A 112 12.97 4.34 7.85
C ASP A 112 13.30 4.17 6.34
N VAL A 113 12.85 5.09 5.48
CA VAL A 113 13.14 5.06 4.04
C VAL A 113 14.30 6.01 3.69
N PRO A 114 15.32 5.55 2.95
CA PRO A 114 16.44 6.41 2.53
C PRO A 114 15.98 7.65 1.76
N GLU A 115 16.68 8.77 1.91
CA GLU A 115 16.33 10.05 1.29
C GLU A 115 16.11 9.93 -0.24
N ALA A 116 16.97 9.18 -0.92
CA ALA A 116 16.87 8.94 -2.36
C ALA A 116 15.55 8.27 -2.82
N LYS A 117 14.83 7.62 -1.90
CA LYS A 117 13.54 6.94 -2.15
C LYS A 117 12.34 7.71 -1.60
N GLN A 118 12.55 8.87 -0.96
CA GLN A 118 11.46 9.65 -0.38
C GLN A 118 10.43 10.10 -1.43
N GLY A 119 10.86 10.43 -2.65
CA GLY A 119 9.94 10.77 -3.74
C GLY A 119 8.94 9.65 -4.08
N LEU A 120 9.40 8.39 -4.08
CA LEU A 120 8.55 7.22 -4.29
C LEU A 120 7.68 6.92 -3.06
N ALA A 121 8.24 7.08 -1.86
CA ALA A 121 7.50 6.95 -0.61
C ALA A 121 6.32 7.92 -0.54
N THR A 122 6.51 9.16 -0.99
CA THR A 122 5.45 10.20 -1.05
C THR A 122 4.25 9.74 -1.87
N ARG A 123 4.46 8.98 -2.95
CA ARG A 123 3.35 8.44 -3.78
C ARG A 123 2.51 7.42 -3.00
N SER A 124 3.17 6.51 -2.27
CA SER A 124 2.47 5.55 -1.41
C SER A 124 1.87 6.21 -0.17
N ALA A 125 2.49 7.25 0.37
CA ALA A 125 1.94 8.04 1.47
C ALA A 125 0.63 8.71 1.05
N LEU A 126 0.59 9.28 -0.16
CA LEU A 126 -0.63 9.83 -0.74
C LEU A 126 -1.71 8.76 -0.89
N ALA A 127 -1.37 7.56 -1.37
CA ALA A 127 -2.34 6.47 -1.49
C ALA A 127 -2.96 6.07 -0.13
N HIS A 128 -2.15 6.04 0.94
CA HIS A 128 -2.68 5.84 2.30
C HIS A 128 -3.58 6.99 2.75
N LEU A 129 -3.20 8.24 2.48
CA LEU A 129 -3.99 9.41 2.87
C LEU A 129 -5.34 9.45 2.16
N LEU A 130 -5.39 9.14 0.86
CA LEU A 130 -6.64 9.05 0.10
C LEU A 130 -7.56 7.95 0.65
N LYS A 131 -7.01 6.78 0.98
CA LYS A 131 -7.76 5.73 1.68
C LYS A 131 -8.29 6.23 3.04
N LEU A 132 -7.45 6.86 3.85
CA LEU A 132 -7.85 7.42 5.15
C LEU A 132 -8.88 8.53 5.02
N GLU A 133 -8.82 9.35 3.97
CA GLU A 133 -9.80 10.40 3.68
C GLU A 133 -11.15 9.81 3.30
N ALA A 134 -11.17 8.80 2.44
CA ALA A 134 -12.39 8.05 2.12
C ALA A 134 -13.03 7.40 3.36
N GLU A 135 -12.22 7.01 4.35
CA GLU A 135 -12.66 6.52 5.66
C GLU A 135 -13.05 7.63 6.66
N GLY A 136 -12.94 8.90 6.30
CA GLY A 136 -13.22 10.04 7.19
C GLY A 136 -12.18 10.22 8.31
N ARG A 137 -10.96 9.70 8.14
CA ARG A 137 -9.86 9.68 9.13
C ARG A 137 -8.69 10.60 8.75
N ALA A 138 -8.74 11.21 7.57
CA ALA A 138 -7.87 12.29 7.12
C ALA A 138 -8.72 13.33 6.37
N VAL A 139 -8.22 14.55 6.25
CA VAL A 139 -8.84 15.59 5.43
C VAL A 139 -7.76 16.40 4.73
N GLN A 140 -7.94 16.66 3.42
CA GLN A 140 -7.11 17.60 2.69
C GLN A 140 -7.80 18.97 2.57
N ARG A 141 -7.07 20.05 2.88
CA ARG A 141 -7.53 21.44 2.66
C ARG A 141 -6.36 22.28 2.20
N GLU A 142 -6.53 23.03 1.12
CA GLU A 142 -5.53 24.00 0.65
C GLU A 142 -4.11 23.41 0.50
N GLY A 143 -4.01 22.15 0.07
CA GLY A 143 -2.72 21.46 -0.14
C GLY A 143 -2.06 20.89 1.13
N VAL A 144 -2.69 21.02 2.30
CA VAL A 144 -2.24 20.37 3.55
C VAL A 144 -3.20 19.28 4.01
N TRP A 145 -2.66 18.32 4.74
CA TRP A 145 -3.37 17.21 5.34
C TRP A 145 -3.51 17.43 6.85
N ASP A 146 -4.70 17.13 7.39
CA ASP A 146 -4.97 17.17 8.84
C ASP A 146 -5.80 15.96 9.31
N SER A 147 -5.80 15.73 10.62
CA SER A 147 -6.63 14.72 11.28
C SER A 147 -7.99 15.32 11.65
N PRO A 148 -9.11 14.67 11.29
CA PRO A 148 -10.44 15.12 11.70
C PRO A 148 -10.56 15.15 13.23
N GLY A 149 -10.95 16.30 13.79
CA GLY A 149 -11.10 16.51 15.24
C GLY A 149 -10.00 17.35 15.91
N ARG A 150 -8.94 17.77 15.19
CA ARG A 150 -7.95 18.74 15.72
C ARG A 150 -8.42 20.19 15.62
N SER A 151 -9.25 20.50 14.63
CA SER A 151 -9.72 21.85 14.32
C SER A 151 -10.69 22.46 15.33
N SER A 152 -11.14 21.71 16.36
CA SER A 152 -12.05 22.19 17.40
C SER A 152 -11.38 22.63 18.72
N ARG A 153 -10.03 22.67 18.79
CA ARG A 153 -9.28 23.07 19.99
C ARG A 153 -8.55 24.41 19.88
N ARG A 154 -9.09 25.37 19.12
CA ARG A 154 -8.65 26.77 19.17
C ARG A 154 -9.70 27.64 19.83
#